data_AF-A0A353LRE3-F1
#
_entry.id   AF-A0A353LRE3-F1
#
_cell.length_a   1.000
_cell.length_b   1.000
_cell.length_c   1.000
_cell.angle_alpha   90.00
_cell.angle_beta   90.00
_cell.angle_gamma   90.00
#
_symmetry.space_group_name_H-M   'P 1'
#
loop_
_entity.id
_entity.type
_entity.pdbx_description
1 polymer ?
#
loop_
_entity_poly.entity_id
_entity_poly.type
_entity_poly.pdbx_seq_one_letter_code
_entity_poly.pdbx_strand_id
1 'polypeptide(L)'
;MSLALGHPEFGYYMRRDPFGVSGDFITAPEISQIFGELIGLWCVQSWLDMGAPDSFALVELGPGRGTLMADILRAAALRPAFCAAAQIHLVETSP
;
A
#
# COMPACT_ATOMS: atom_id res chain seq x y z
N MET A 1 -6.43 2.81 -23.45
CA MET A 1 -5.48 2.38 -22.41
C MET A 1 -6.09 1.36 -21.45
N SER A 2 -7.30 1.57 -20.91
CA SER A 2 -7.98 0.62 -19.98
C SER A 2 -7.97 -0.85 -20.43
N LEU A 3 -8.43 -1.19 -21.64
CA LEU A 3 -8.42 -2.57 -22.13
C LEU A 3 -7.01 -3.19 -22.22
N ALA A 4 -5.99 -2.42 -22.60
CA ALA A 4 -4.62 -2.94 -22.69
C ALA A 4 -4.05 -3.32 -21.32
N LEU A 5 -4.48 -2.65 -20.25
CA LEU A 5 -4.00 -2.90 -18.89
C LEU A 5 -4.86 -3.93 -18.13
N GLY A 6 -6.19 -3.87 -18.29
CA GLY A 6 -7.15 -4.60 -17.45
C GLY A 6 -8.13 -5.52 -18.18
N HIS A 7 -7.94 -5.82 -19.48
CA HIS A 7 -8.76 -6.85 -20.12
C HIS A 7 -8.56 -8.19 -19.38
N PRO A 8 -9.62 -8.91 -18.96
CA PRO A 8 -9.49 -10.09 -18.11
C PRO A 8 -8.52 -11.15 -18.67
N GLU A 9 -8.54 -11.35 -20.00
CA GLU A 9 -7.68 -12.34 -20.66
C GLU A 9 -6.37 -11.78 -21.23
N PHE A 10 -6.32 -10.50 -21.61
CA PHE A 10 -5.22 -9.93 -22.41
C PHE A 10 -4.51 -8.77 -21.72
N GLY A 11 -5.07 -8.28 -20.63
CA GLY A 11 -4.57 -7.16 -19.86
C GLY A 11 -3.18 -7.45 -19.31
N TYR A 12 -2.32 -6.44 -19.36
CA TYR A 12 -0.96 -6.54 -18.87
C TYR A 12 -0.89 -7.00 -17.40
N TYR A 13 -1.72 -6.42 -16.52
CA TYR A 13 -1.75 -6.75 -15.09
C TYR A 13 -2.53 -8.04 -14.76
N MET A 14 -3.29 -8.58 -15.72
CA MET A 14 -4.12 -9.78 -15.47
C MET A 14 -3.39 -11.09 -15.75
N ARG A 15 -2.33 -11.07 -16.58
CA ARG A 15 -1.69 -12.30 -17.09
C ARG A 15 -0.44 -12.75 -16.33
N ARG A 16 0.24 -11.85 -15.62
CA ARG A 16 1.50 -12.13 -14.92
C ARG A 16 1.72 -11.13 -13.79
N ASP A 17 2.54 -11.48 -12.81
CA ASP A 17 3.07 -10.57 -11.80
C ASP A 17 4.21 -9.72 -12.44
N PRO A 18 4.00 -8.43 -12.73
CA PRO A 18 5.03 -7.60 -13.34
C PRO A 18 6.02 -7.01 -12.33
N PHE A 19 5.82 -7.24 -11.02
CA PHE A 19 6.52 -6.52 -9.97
C PHE A 19 7.76 -7.27 -9.43
N GLY A 20 8.76 -6.49 -9.02
CA GLY A 20 9.94 -6.98 -8.29
C GLY A 20 11.11 -7.36 -9.19
N VAL A 21 12.16 -7.95 -8.60
CA VAL A 21 13.43 -8.26 -9.29
C VAL A 21 13.24 -9.23 -10.48
N SER A 22 12.27 -10.14 -10.37
CA SER A 22 11.92 -11.09 -11.43
C SER A 22 10.82 -10.58 -12.37
N GLY A 23 10.27 -9.39 -12.10
CA GLY A 23 9.23 -8.75 -12.88
C GLY A 23 9.79 -7.85 -13.98
N ASP A 24 8.92 -7.08 -14.61
CA ASP A 24 9.29 -6.12 -15.65
C ASP A 24 9.90 -4.85 -15.06
N PHE A 25 9.57 -4.51 -13.81
CA PHE A 25 10.11 -3.36 -13.10
C PHE A 25 10.02 -3.53 -11.57
N ILE A 26 10.89 -2.81 -10.86
CA ILE A 26 10.91 -2.76 -9.40
C ILE A 26 10.36 -1.42 -8.91
N THR A 27 9.58 -1.44 -7.81
CA THR A 27 8.96 -0.24 -7.22
C THR A 27 9.71 0.19 -5.95
N ALA A 28 9.50 1.43 -5.50
CA ALA A 28 10.19 1.96 -4.32
C ALA A 28 10.01 1.12 -3.04
N PRO A 29 8.81 0.61 -2.70
CA PRO A 29 8.63 -0.30 -1.57
C PRO A 29 9.46 -1.59 -1.70
N GLU A 30 9.66 -2.11 -2.92
CA GLU A 30 10.45 -3.31 -3.16
C GLU A 30 11.97 -3.06 -3.13
N ILE A 31 12.42 -1.81 -3.30
CA ILE A 31 13.84 -1.46 -3.22
C ILE A 31 14.29 -1.31 -1.76
N SER A 32 13.48 -0.68 -0.92
CA SER A 32 13.87 -0.38 0.46
C SER A 32 12.68 -0.20 1.39
N GLN A 33 12.72 -0.91 2.51
CA GLN A 33 11.77 -0.75 3.62
C GLN A 33 11.71 0.68 4.16
N ILE A 34 12.79 1.47 4.00
CA ILE A 34 12.85 2.86 4.46
C ILE A 34 11.74 3.69 3.80
N PHE A 35 11.40 3.38 2.54
CA PHE A 35 10.31 4.05 1.85
C PHE A 35 8.98 3.85 2.59
N GLY A 36 8.61 2.59 2.87
CA GLY A 36 7.37 2.28 3.57
C GLY A 36 7.36 2.76 5.03
N GLU A 37 8.49 2.71 5.72
CA GLU A 37 8.63 3.21 7.09
C GLU A 37 8.40 4.74 7.17
N LEU A 38 8.97 5.51 6.24
CA LEU A 38 8.78 6.96 6.19
C LEU A 38 7.32 7.34 5.87
N ILE A 39 6.66 6.60 4.97
CA ILE A 39 5.22 6.79 4.72
C ILE A 39 4.41 6.43 5.96
N GLY A 40 4.76 5.36 6.67
CA GLY A 40 4.09 4.97 7.92
C GLY A 40 4.18 6.06 9.00
N LEU A 41 5.38 6.64 9.20
CA LEU A 41 5.57 7.76 10.11
C LEU A 41 4.77 9.00 9.67
N TRP A 42 4.71 9.28 8.37
CA TRP A 42 3.87 10.35 7.82
C TRP A 42 2.38 10.11 8.08
N CYS A 43 1.88 8.88 7.91
CA CYS A 43 0.50 8.52 8.21
C CYS A 43 0.16 8.73 9.69
N VAL A 44 1.05 8.27 10.58
CA VAL A 44 0.89 8.46 12.03
C VAL A 44 0.86 9.94 12.38
N GLN A 45 1.80 10.74 11.86
CA GLN A 45 1.82 12.18 12.11
C GLN A 45 0.55 12.85 11.61
N SER A 46 0.12 12.54 10.40
CA SER A 46 -1.10 13.08 9.81
C SER A 46 -2.35 12.75 10.65
N TRP A 47 -2.42 11.53 11.20
CA TRP A 47 -3.49 11.14 12.12
C TRP A 47 -3.47 11.93 13.43
N LEU A 48 -2.28 12.20 14.00
CA LEU A 48 -2.15 13.06 15.19
C LEU A 48 -2.59 14.49 14.89
N ASP A 49 -2.20 15.04 13.74
CA ASP A 49 -2.55 16.38 13.31
C ASP A 49 -4.07 16.53 13.09
N MET A 50 -4.76 15.44 12.73
CA MET A 50 -6.23 15.36 12.68
C MET A 50 -6.90 15.24 14.07
N GLY A 51 -6.14 15.27 15.16
CA GLY A 51 -6.65 15.13 16.51
C GLY A 51 -6.82 13.69 16.98
N ALA A 52 -6.11 12.74 16.35
CA ALA A 52 -6.11 11.32 16.71
C ALA A 52 -7.53 10.70 16.77
N PRO A 53 -8.33 10.77 15.67
CA PRO A 53 -9.68 10.23 15.66
C PRO A 53 -9.70 8.72 15.97
N ASP A 54 -10.73 8.27 16.69
CA ASP A 54 -10.92 6.87 17.09
C ASP A 54 -11.15 5.91 15.92
N SER A 55 -11.48 6.44 14.74
CA SER A 55 -11.58 5.67 13.50
C SER A 55 -11.22 6.52 12.28
N PHE A 56 -10.51 5.94 11.33
CA PHE A 56 -10.21 6.54 10.03
C PHE A 56 -9.94 5.47 8.97
N ALA A 57 -10.12 5.81 7.69
CA ALA A 57 -9.77 4.93 6.59
C ALA A 57 -8.30 5.09 6.19
N LEU A 58 -7.55 3.99 6.16
CA LEU A 58 -6.21 3.91 5.58
C LEU A 58 -6.30 3.16 4.25
N VAL A 59 -6.29 3.90 3.15
CA VAL A 59 -6.60 3.37 1.80
C VAL A 59 -5.34 3.32 0.94
N GLU A 60 -5.06 2.16 0.34
CA GLU A 60 -4.03 2.01 -0.69
C GLU A 60 -4.68 1.61 -2.02
N LEU A 61 -4.34 2.34 -3.08
CA LEU A 61 -4.82 2.09 -4.45
C LEU A 61 -3.75 1.34 -5.23
N GLY A 62 -4.07 0.13 -5.70
CA GLY A 62 -3.10 -0.72 -6.39
C GLY A 62 -1.95 -1.15 -5.48
N PRO A 63 -2.21 -1.90 -4.39
CA PRO A 63 -1.19 -2.26 -3.41
C PRO A 63 -0.10 -3.18 -3.97
N GLY A 64 -0.30 -3.74 -5.17
CA GLY A 64 0.60 -4.74 -5.75
C GLY A 64 0.76 -5.92 -4.79
N ARG A 65 1.96 -6.11 -4.26
CA ARG A 65 2.29 -7.19 -3.32
C ARG A 65 1.92 -6.88 -1.86
N GLY A 66 1.43 -5.68 -1.57
CA GLY A 66 1.10 -5.21 -0.22
C GLY A 66 2.32 -4.80 0.62
N THR A 67 3.51 -4.77 0.03
CA THR A 67 4.79 -4.46 0.70
C THR A 67 4.75 -3.10 1.38
N LEU A 68 4.18 -2.08 0.71
CA LEU A 68 4.05 -0.74 1.29
C LEU A 68 3.16 -0.74 2.54
N MET A 69 1.95 -1.30 2.47
CA MET A 69 1.06 -1.41 3.64
C MET A 69 1.72 -2.17 4.79
N ALA A 70 2.41 -3.27 4.50
CA ALA A 70 3.10 -4.06 5.52
C ALA A 70 4.16 -3.22 6.27
N ASP A 71 4.97 -2.44 5.54
CA ASP A 71 5.96 -1.55 6.12
C ASP A 71 5.33 -0.38 6.88
N ILE A 72 4.24 0.21 6.36
CA ILE A 72 3.46 1.25 7.05
C ILE A 72 2.99 0.75 8.41
N LEU A 73 2.36 -0.42 8.46
CA LEU A 73 1.82 -0.99 9.71
C LEU A 73 2.92 -1.39 10.68
N ARG A 74 4.05 -1.89 10.17
CA ARG A 74 5.23 -2.22 10.99
C ARG A 74 5.84 -0.98 11.65
N ALA A 75 6.00 0.11 10.91
CA ALA A 75 6.48 1.37 11.45
C ALA A 75 5.46 2.01 12.41
N ALA A 76 4.18 1.96 12.06
CA ALA A 76 3.08 2.50 12.87
C ALA A 76 2.82 1.72 14.16
N ALA A 77 3.31 0.48 14.28
CA ALA A 77 3.19 -0.34 15.50
C ALA A 77 3.78 0.34 16.77
N LEU A 78 4.69 1.30 16.60
CA LEU A 78 5.17 2.15 17.70
C LEU A 78 4.07 3.03 18.32
N ARG A 79 2.93 3.17 17.65
CA ARG A 79 1.72 3.88 18.10
C ARG A 79 0.50 2.98 18.02
N PRO A 80 0.27 2.07 18.99
CA PRO A 80 -0.84 1.11 18.95
C PRO A 80 -2.23 1.71 18.74
N ALA A 81 -2.47 2.92 19.26
CA ALA A 81 -3.74 3.64 19.07
C ALA A 81 -4.03 3.98 17.60
N PHE A 82 -3.00 4.30 16.80
CA PHE A 82 -3.15 4.51 15.36
C PHE A 82 -3.61 3.21 14.68
N CYS A 83 -2.92 2.09 14.97
CA CYS A 83 -3.26 0.80 14.38
C CYS A 83 -4.65 0.32 14.79
N ALA A 84 -5.09 0.62 16.02
CA ALA A 84 -6.43 0.29 16.50
C ALA A 84 -7.54 1.13 15.81
N ALA A 85 -7.25 2.38 15.47
CA ALA A 85 -8.19 3.28 14.78
C ALA A 85 -8.23 3.08 13.26
N ALA A 86 -7.19 2.50 12.66
CA ALA A 86 -7.05 2.35 11.22
C ALA A 86 -7.98 1.27 10.65
N GLN A 87 -8.84 1.66 9.70
CA GLN A 87 -9.60 0.75 8.85
C GLN A 87 -8.87 0.60 7.51
N ILE A 88 -8.24 -0.55 7.29
CA ILE A 88 -7.40 -0.78 6.10
C ILE A 88 -8.27 -1.14 4.90
N HIS A 89 -8.13 -0.40 3.80
CA HIS A 89 -8.79 -0.68 2.53
C HIS A 89 -7.77 -0.79 1.41
N LEU A 90 -7.67 -1.97 0.81
CA LEU A 90 -6.83 -2.23 -0.35
C LEU A 90 -7.71 -2.29 -1.60
N VAL A 91 -7.55 -1.33 -2.51
CA VAL A 91 -8.36 -1.23 -3.74
C VAL A 91 -7.52 -1.77 -4.90
N GLU A 92 -7.83 -2.98 -5.34
CA GLU A 92 -7.15 -3.64 -6.45
C GLU A 92 -8.17 -4.10 -7.51
N THR A 93 -7.79 -3.94 -8.77
CA THR A 93 -8.58 -4.37 -9.94
C THR A 93 -8.11 -5.70 -10.50
N SER A 94 -6.85 -6.09 -10.26
CA SER A 94 -6.37 -7.43 -10.56
C SER A 94 -6.89 -8.47 -9.55
N PRO A 95 -7.22 -9.69 -9.98
CA PRO A 95 -7.61 -10.78 -9.08
C PRO A 95 -6.52 -11.20 -8.09
#